data_AF-A0A9P7YP70-F1
#
_entry.id   AF-A0A9P7YP70-F1
#
_cell.length_a   1.000
_cell.length_b   1.000
_cell.length_c   1.000
_cell.angle_alpha   90.00
_cell.angle_beta   90.00
_cell.angle_gamma   90.00
#
_symmetry.space_group_name_H-M   'P 1'
#
loop_
_entity.id
_entity.type
_entity.pdbx_description
1 polymer ?
#
loop_
_entity_poly.entity_id
_entity_poly.type
_entity_poly.pdbx_seq_one_letter_code
_entity_poly.pdbx_strand_id
1 'polypeptide(L)'
;MEKDSAIKAERPKTPEFRSFYTAKGSGSSIPAMSKFDDGDTAWLTTASRRSFEVVIYKVNKRSDGRYEYQVTENGSLYKGGEWVAEANLNLAK
;
A
#
# COMPACT_ATOMS: atom_id res chain seq x y z
N MET A 1 -37.46 -46.23 -21.10
CA MET A 1 -36.17 -45.86 -21.70
C MET A 1 -35.63 -44.63 -20.98
N GLU A 2 -35.13 -44.78 -19.75
CA GLU A 2 -33.79 -45.31 -19.37
C GLU A 2 -32.67 -44.39 -19.84
N LYS A 3 -32.07 -43.66 -18.89
CA LYS A 3 -30.75 -43.90 -18.26
C LYS A 3 -29.61 -43.56 -19.25
N ASP A 4 -28.66 -42.69 -18.92
CA ASP A 4 -27.65 -43.01 -17.92
C ASP A 4 -27.00 -41.77 -17.30
N SER A 5 -26.74 -41.90 -16.00
CA SER A 5 -25.94 -41.02 -15.18
C SER A 5 -24.46 -41.23 -15.51
N ALA A 6 -23.69 -40.14 -15.61
CA ALA A 6 -22.25 -40.22 -15.45
C ALA A 6 -21.75 -39.00 -14.67
N ILE A 7 -21.85 -39.09 -13.35
CA ILE A 7 -21.03 -38.29 -12.44
C ILE A 7 -19.70 -39.03 -12.33
N LYS A 8 -18.63 -38.48 -12.92
CA LYS A 8 -17.27 -38.70 -12.42
C LYS A 8 -16.61 -37.34 -12.25
N ALA A 9 -16.43 -36.98 -10.99
CA ALA A 9 -15.59 -35.88 -10.56
C ALA A 9 -14.11 -36.26 -10.72
N GLU A 10 -13.32 -35.42 -11.37
CA GLU A 10 -11.89 -35.27 -11.09
C GLU A 10 -11.43 -33.82 -11.38
N ARG A 11 -11.45 -33.02 -10.31
CA ARG A 11 -10.71 -31.79 -9.90
C ARG A 11 -10.25 -30.71 -10.91
N PRO A 12 -10.26 -29.42 -10.49
CA PRO A 12 -10.14 -28.24 -11.38
C PRO A 12 -8.70 -27.73 -11.51
N LYS A 13 -8.36 -27.08 -12.64
CA LYS A 13 -7.27 -26.10 -12.76
C LYS A 13 -7.51 -25.18 -13.96
N THR A 14 -7.80 -23.92 -13.64
CA THR A 14 -7.84 -22.73 -14.51
C THR A 14 -6.69 -22.70 -15.53
N PRO A 15 -6.89 -22.11 -16.72
CA PRO A 15 -6.73 -20.66 -16.84
C PRO A 15 -7.83 -20.08 -17.72
N GLU A 16 -8.64 -19.21 -17.15
CA GLU A 16 -9.54 -18.35 -17.92
C GLU A 16 -8.70 -17.30 -18.64
N PHE A 17 -7.97 -17.78 -19.65
CA PHE A 17 -7.34 -16.97 -20.66
C PHE A 17 -8.45 -16.51 -21.60
N ARG A 18 -9.15 -15.45 -21.20
CA ARG A 18 -9.88 -14.60 -22.14
C ARG A 18 -9.44 -13.16 -21.92
N SER A 19 -8.42 -12.83 -22.70
CA SER A 19 -7.96 -11.51 -23.04
C SER A 19 -9.10 -10.49 -23.15
N PHE A 20 -9.04 -9.44 -22.32
CA PHE A 20 -9.67 -8.16 -22.62
C PHE A 20 -8.59 -7.09 -22.72
N TYR A 21 -7.93 -7.04 -23.88
CA TYR A 21 -7.29 -5.80 -24.33
C TYR A 21 -8.40 -4.89 -24.88
N THR A 22 -9.02 -4.11 -24.01
CA THR A 22 -9.67 -2.86 -24.41
C THR A 22 -8.78 -1.71 -23.98
N ALA A 23 -7.79 -1.42 -24.82
CA ALA A 23 -7.11 -0.14 -24.82
C ALA A 23 -8.10 0.95 -25.29
N LYS A 24 -8.88 1.51 -24.36
CA LYS A 24 -9.64 2.74 -24.60
C LYS A 24 -9.87 3.47 -23.27
N GLY A 25 -9.12 4.55 -23.08
CA GLY A 25 -9.52 5.69 -22.27
C GLY A 25 -9.74 5.43 -20.79
N SER A 26 -8.68 5.53 -20.00
CA SER A 26 -8.64 6.26 -18.72
C SER A 26 -7.24 6.07 -18.18
N GLY A 27 -6.54 7.16 -17.87
CA GLY A 27 -5.38 7.06 -16.99
C GLY A 27 -5.88 6.38 -15.73
N SER A 28 -5.51 5.12 -15.52
CA SER A 28 -5.74 4.42 -14.28
C SER A 28 -4.89 5.14 -13.24
N SER A 29 -5.41 6.26 -12.74
CA SER A 29 -5.09 6.78 -11.43
C SER A 29 -5.62 5.74 -10.45
N ILE A 30 -4.93 4.59 -10.37
CA ILE A 30 -5.03 3.72 -9.22
C ILE A 30 -4.84 4.67 -8.04
N PRO A 31 -5.83 4.81 -7.14
CA PRO A 31 -5.69 5.73 -6.03
C PRO A 31 -4.38 5.37 -5.35
N ALA A 32 -3.44 6.32 -5.28
CA ALA A 32 -2.19 6.11 -4.58
C ALA A 32 -2.57 5.57 -3.20
N MET A 33 -2.16 4.34 -2.89
CA MET A 33 -2.33 3.76 -1.57
C MET A 33 -1.25 4.35 -0.68
N SER A 34 -1.56 4.64 0.58
CA SER A 34 -0.54 5.01 1.55
C SER A 34 0.46 3.87 1.67
N LYS A 35 1.75 4.20 1.74
CA LYS A 35 2.81 3.21 1.93
C LYS A 35 2.86 2.68 3.38
N PHE A 36 2.32 3.44 4.32
CA PHE A 36 2.29 3.13 5.74
C PHE A 36 0.91 3.42 6.32
N ASP A 37 0.55 2.70 7.38
CA ASP A 37 -0.64 2.90 8.19
C ASP A 37 -0.29 3.49 9.57
N ASP A 38 -1.30 3.93 10.31
CA ASP A 38 -1.12 4.41 11.69
C ASP A 38 -0.61 3.26 12.59
N GLY A 39 0.50 3.50 13.29
CA GLY A 39 1.16 2.50 14.14
C GLY A 39 2.27 1.71 13.46
N ASP A 40 2.46 1.85 12.14
CA ASP A 40 3.57 1.22 11.44
C ASP A 40 4.92 1.77 11.87
N THR A 41 5.95 0.93 11.78
CA THR A 41 7.33 1.33 12.00
C THR A 41 8.00 1.66 10.66
N ALA A 42 8.67 2.81 10.60
CA ALA A 42 9.39 3.29 9.42
C ALA A 42 10.77 3.84 9.78
N TRP A 43 11.68 3.89 8.82
CA TRP A 43 12.95 4.60 8.93
C TRP A 43 12.82 5.99 8.30
N LEU A 44 12.92 7.03 9.13
CA LEU A 44 12.94 8.41 8.67
C LEU A 44 14.36 8.81 8.28
N THR A 45 14.56 9.14 7.01
CA THR A 45 15.81 9.73 6.51
C THR A 45 15.75 11.25 6.57
N THR A 46 16.66 11.85 7.34
CA THR A 46 16.76 13.31 7.48
C THR A 46 17.68 13.94 6.44
N ALA A 47 17.64 15.27 6.31
CA ALA A 47 18.55 16.03 5.45
C ALA A 47 20.04 15.77 5.75
N SER A 48 20.38 15.46 7.01
CA SER A 48 21.74 15.08 7.41
C SER A 48 22.13 13.65 6.99
N ARG A 49 21.31 12.97 6.18
CA ARG A 49 21.43 11.57 5.76
C ARG A 49 21.50 10.57 6.91
N ARG A 50 21.12 10.98 8.11
CA ARG A 50 20.94 10.09 9.25
C ARG A 50 19.53 9.52 9.17
N SER A 51 19.44 8.20 9.31
CA SER A 51 18.16 7.50 9.39
C SER A 51 17.97 6.94 10.79
N PHE A 52 16.76 7.05 11.32
CA PHE A 52 16.37 6.46 12.60
C PHE A 52 14.95 5.92 12.52
N GLU A 53 14.66 4.97 13.40
CA GLU A 53 13.36 4.33 13.49
C GLU A 53 12.34 5.28 14.12
N VAL A 54 11.16 5.34 13.52
CA VAL A 54 10.01 6.12 13.98
C VAL A 54 8.74 5.29 13.83
N VAL A 55 7.72 5.64 14.60
CA VAL A 55 6.38 5.06 14.48
C VAL A 55 5.45 6.07 13.83
N ILE A 56 4.70 5.65 12.81
CA ILE A 56 3.68 6.47 12.18
C ILE A 56 2.58 6.74 13.20
N TYR A 57 2.35 8.02 13.50
CA TYR A 57 1.30 8.45 14.42
C TYR A 57 0.01 8.78 13.70
N LYS A 58 0.12 9.49 12.56
CA LYS A 58 -1.01 9.83 11.71
C LYS A 58 -0.61 9.84 10.24
N VAL A 59 -1.48 9.31 9.39
CA VAL A 59 -1.43 9.46 7.93
C VAL A 59 -2.36 10.58 7.46
N ASN A 60 -1.88 11.44 6.56
CA ASN A 60 -2.67 12.48 5.91
C ASN A 60 -2.53 12.40 4.39
N LYS A 61 -3.66 12.31 3.70
CA LYS A 61 -3.71 12.40 2.24
C LYS A 61 -3.93 13.85 1.84
N ARG A 62 -2.94 14.44 1.18
CA ARG A 62 -3.04 15.79 0.62
C ARG A 62 -4.00 15.82 -0.58
N SER A 63 -4.55 17.00 -0.87
CA SER A 63 -5.45 17.22 -2.01
C SER A 63 -4.80 16.95 -3.37
N ASP A 64 -3.47 16.94 -3.46
CA ASP A 64 -2.71 16.60 -4.67
C ASP A 64 -2.43 15.08 -4.81
N GLY A 65 -2.97 14.26 -3.90
CA GLY A 65 -2.85 12.81 -3.92
C GLY A 65 -1.59 12.26 -3.26
N ARG A 66 -0.69 13.11 -2.75
CA ARG A 66 0.49 12.68 -1.99
C ARG A 66 0.13 12.41 -0.53
N TYR A 67 0.91 11.54 0.11
CA TYR A 67 0.77 11.24 1.54
C TYR A 67 1.86 11.93 2.37
N GLU A 68 1.43 12.45 3.51
CA GLU A 68 2.28 12.97 4.57
C GLU A 68 1.97 12.24 5.87
N TYR A 69 2.97 12.17 6.73
CA TYR A 69 2.93 11.36 7.93
C TYR A 69 3.43 12.16 9.13
N GLN A 70 2.66 12.21 10.21
CA GLN A 70 3.22 12.55 11.51
C GLN A 70 3.85 11.30 12.09
N VAL A 71 5.06 11.45 12.62
CA VAL A 71 5.79 10.33 13.20
C VAL A 71 6.19 10.62 14.63
N THR A 72 6.42 9.56 15.40
CA THR A 72 6.92 9.63 16.77
C THR A 72 8.27 8.97 16.88
N GLU A 73 9.14 9.55 17.69
CA GLU A 73 10.43 9.01 18.09
C GLU A 73 10.36 8.76 19.60
N ASN A 74 10.49 7.49 20.02
CA ASN A 74 10.39 7.11 21.44
C ASN A 74 9.11 7.62 22.14
N GLY A 75 7.97 7.57 21.44
CA GLY A 75 6.67 7.99 21.98
C GLY A 75 6.44 9.52 22.00
N SER A 76 7.40 10.32 21.56
CA SER A 76 7.25 11.78 21.41
C SER A 76 7.09 12.16 19.94
N LEU A 77 6.24 13.15 19.64
CA LEU A 77 6.07 13.62 18.26
C LEU A 77 7.39 14.21 17.73
N TYR A 78 7.82 13.68 16.58
CA TYR A 78 9.02 14.18 15.91
C TYR A 78 8.83 15.64 15.51
N LYS A 79 9.80 16.48 15.89
CA LYS A 79 9.78 17.94 15.69
C LYS A 79 8.44 18.61 16.06
N GLY A 80 7.80 18.16 17.14
CA GLY A 80 6.54 18.75 17.60
C GLY A 80 5.33 18.43 16.71
N GLY A 81 5.40 17.37 15.92
CA GLY A 81 4.32 16.91 15.04
C GLY A 81 4.45 17.41 13.61
N GLU A 82 5.68 17.64 13.14
CA GLU A 82 5.94 17.99 11.75
C GLU A 82 5.43 16.88 10.81
N TRP A 83 4.76 17.29 9.74
CA TRP A 83 4.32 16.38 8.68
C TRP A 83 5.51 16.04 7.78
N VAL A 84 5.81 14.75 7.67
CA VAL A 84 6.92 14.22 6.90
C VAL A 84 6.38 13.63 5.60
N ALA A 85 6.99 13.98 4.46
CA ALA A 85 6.63 13.41 3.17
C ALA A 85 6.99 11.90 3.10
N GLU A 86 6.16 11.12 2.41
CA GLU A 86 6.39 9.68 2.17
C GLU A 86 7.80 9.36 1.65
N ALA A 87 8.35 10.24 0.80
CA ALA A 87 9.66 10.06 0.19
C ALA A 87 10.83 10.03 1.20
N ASN A 88 10.63 10.58 2.40
CA ASN A 88 11.62 10.56 3.47
C ASN A 88 11.49 9.32 4.37
N LEU A 89 10.46 8.49 4.15
CA LEU A 89 10.17 7.29 4.94
C LEU A 89 10.48 6.01 4.16
N ASN A 90 11.22 5.13 4.81
CA ASN A 90 11.59 3.82 4.29
C ASN A 90 10.96 2.72 5.15
N LEU A 91 10.64 1.58 4.53
CA LEU A 91 10.12 0.43 5.26
C LEU A 91 11.19 -0.06 6.25
N ALA A 92 10.80 -0.30 7.50
CA ALA A 92 11.60 -1.10 8.41
C ALA A 92 11.66 -2.54 7.88
N LYS A 93 12.87 -3.06 7.72
CA LYS A 93 13.11 -4.45 7.26
C LYS A 93 13.00 -5.43 8.42
#